data_AF-K9T301-F1
#
_entry.id   AF-K9T301-F1
#
_cell.length_a   1.000
_cell.length_b   1.000
_cell.length_c   1.000
_cell.angle_alpha   90.00
_cell.angle_beta   90.00
_cell.angle_gamma   90.00
#
_symmetry.space_group_name_H-M   'P 1'
#
loop_
_entity.id
_entity.type
_entity.pdbx_description
1 polymer ?
#
loop_
_entity_poly.entity_id
_entity_poly.type
_entity_poly.pdbx_seq_one_letter_code
_entity_poly.pdbx_strand_id
1 'polypeptide(L)'
;MKVEEIFDRIAEVRLLKKLSDRGNLLFVGEEETIQYLQNFFARSNTNSHYNYYCLSENSDGFNYSRDDLLNYQAIIVASIDDEHFIFDRLKQELEQLNLETPILKLFSDLFVNVASARPLLQASDSKFTVPKIAYAIASTARSGSTVLCKALIATQIAGFPEEHLRQSSQVLTQNCHFDCLRYLRHLMTYRTTENGVFGTKFISHFFPVREQNNLDLDEILARFNFIYLIRRDKIAQAASGYIAQKTKTWHIDTDKKYKAYQASLNKIKIEDADLEKLHGYYQWILQEERFWEEFFEQRQISPLVIEYEQFVASPEQQVNQVLKYLKIIDEDRVKVLNRYQYKLYQIAKKFKIIGDDRAIKIKLKSKKLQSNLSKVLIQKYQEKYS
;
A
#
# COMPACT_ATOMS: atom_id res chain seq x y z
N MET A 1 18.68 -8.02 4.72
CA MET A 1 17.54 -8.66 5.42
C MET A 1 17.47 -10.11 4.95
N LYS A 2 17.03 -11.08 5.77
CA LYS A 2 16.96 -12.49 5.30
C LYS A 2 15.85 -12.68 4.26
N VAL A 3 16.01 -13.64 3.34
CA VAL A 3 15.03 -13.99 2.30
C VAL A 3 13.62 -14.15 2.87
N GLU A 4 13.46 -14.95 3.93
CA GLU A 4 12.15 -15.22 4.56
C GLU A 4 11.46 -13.94 5.05
N GLU A 5 12.22 -13.04 5.66
CA GLU A 5 11.69 -11.77 6.16
C GLU A 5 11.23 -10.87 5.00
N ILE A 6 11.98 -10.82 3.90
CA ILE A 6 11.59 -10.06 2.70
C ILE A 6 10.28 -10.60 2.14
N PHE A 7 10.19 -11.91 1.93
CA PHE A 7 9.00 -12.53 1.36
C PHE A 7 7.76 -12.42 2.28
N ASP A 8 7.93 -12.53 3.59
CA ASP A 8 6.85 -12.27 4.56
C ASP A 8 6.35 -10.82 4.48
N ARG A 9 7.26 -9.86 4.28
CA ARG A 9 6.93 -8.44 4.17
C ARG A 9 6.20 -8.07 2.87
N ILE A 10 6.38 -8.85 1.79
CA ILE A 10 5.69 -8.66 0.50
C ILE A 10 4.48 -9.60 0.30
N ALA A 11 4.23 -10.54 1.21
CA ALA A 11 3.15 -11.52 1.11
C ALA A 11 1.75 -10.89 0.95
N GLU A 12 1.55 -9.64 1.38
CA GLU A 12 0.29 -8.90 1.20
C GLU A 12 -0.13 -8.77 -0.26
N VAL A 13 0.84 -8.75 -1.20
CA VAL A 13 0.60 -8.62 -2.64
C VAL A 13 0.14 -9.95 -3.25
N ARG A 14 0.28 -11.06 -2.52
CA ARG A 14 -0.10 -12.41 -2.96
C ARG A 14 0.57 -12.83 -4.27
N LEU A 15 1.74 -12.28 -4.58
CA LEU A 15 2.50 -12.57 -5.80
C LEU A 15 2.74 -14.06 -5.96
N LEU A 16 3.38 -14.69 -4.97
CA LEU A 16 3.69 -16.12 -5.03
C LEU A 16 2.44 -16.98 -5.15
N LYS A 17 1.36 -16.62 -4.45
CA LYS A 17 0.07 -17.32 -4.58
C LYS A 17 -0.51 -17.22 -5.99
N LYS A 18 -0.40 -16.07 -6.67
CA LYS A 18 -0.84 -15.91 -8.07
C LYS A 18 0.05 -16.69 -9.05
N LEU A 19 1.33 -16.85 -8.73
CA LEU A 19 2.24 -17.71 -9.48
C LEU A 19 1.95 -19.19 -9.25
N SER A 20 1.50 -19.57 -8.04
CA SER A 20 1.06 -20.93 -7.72
C SER A 20 -0.04 -21.43 -8.68
N ASP A 21 -0.88 -20.52 -9.19
CA ASP A 21 -1.96 -20.83 -10.14
C ASP A 21 -1.47 -20.95 -11.60
N ARG A 22 -0.15 -20.85 -11.85
CA ARG A 22 0.46 -20.99 -13.18
C ARG A 22 1.27 -22.29 -13.26
N GLY A 23 1.24 -22.96 -14.40
CA GLY A 23 2.05 -24.16 -14.67
C GLY A 23 3.33 -23.81 -15.43
N ASN A 24 4.32 -24.70 -15.40
CA ASN A 24 5.51 -24.68 -16.26
C ASN A 24 6.24 -23.33 -16.23
N LEU A 25 6.71 -22.94 -15.05
CA LEU A 25 7.61 -21.80 -14.87
C LEU A 25 9.00 -22.31 -14.50
N LEU A 26 10.03 -21.67 -15.04
CA LEU A 26 11.43 -21.89 -14.66
C LEU A 26 11.90 -20.73 -13.80
N PHE A 27 12.26 -20.97 -12.54
CA PHE A 27 12.83 -19.95 -11.67
C PHE A 27 14.37 -20.00 -11.74
N VAL A 28 15.00 -18.84 -11.89
CA VAL A 28 16.45 -18.68 -12.03
C VAL A 28 16.92 -17.63 -11.03
N GLY A 29 17.91 -17.95 -10.20
CA GLY A 29 18.34 -17.04 -9.13
C GLY A 29 19.44 -17.62 -8.25
N GLU A 30 19.79 -16.90 -7.19
CA GLU A 30 20.71 -17.40 -6.16
C GLU A 30 20.08 -18.51 -5.30
N GLU A 31 20.94 -19.34 -4.70
CA GLU A 31 20.55 -20.54 -3.96
C GLU A 31 19.51 -20.27 -2.87
N GLU A 32 19.70 -19.25 -2.03
CA GLU A 32 18.80 -18.97 -0.91
C GLU A 32 17.38 -18.61 -1.38
N THR A 33 17.26 -17.75 -2.41
CA THR A 33 15.96 -17.35 -2.97
C THR A 33 15.28 -18.50 -3.67
N ILE A 34 16.01 -19.28 -4.46
CA ILE A 34 15.47 -20.45 -5.14
C ILE A 34 15.00 -21.50 -4.12
N GLN A 35 15.78 -21.77 -3.07
CA GLN A 35 15.42 -22.71 -2.02
C GLN A 35 14.16 -22.26 -1.28
N TYR A 36 14.00 -20.96 -1.03
CA TYR A 36 12.77 -20.40 -0.45
C TYR A 36 11.56 -20.64 -1.35
N LEU A 37 11.68 -20.32 -2.66
CA LEU A 37 10.59 -20.50 -3.62
C LEU A 37 10.19 -21.97 -3.76
N GLN A 38 11.16 -22.88 -3.85
CA GLN A 38 10.94 -24.33 -3.85
C GLN A 38 10.10 -24.77 -2.64
N ASN A 39 10.52 -24.36 -1.44
CA ASN A 39 9.84 -24.68 -0.19
C ASN A 39 8.42 -24.11 -0.14
N PHE A 40 8.22 -22.88 -0.65
CA PHE A 40 6.90 -22.25 -0.73
C PHE A 40 5.97 -23.04 -1.66
N PHE A 41 6.41 -23.35 -2.88
CA PHE A 41 5.56 -24.00 -3.87
C PHE A 41 5.31 -25.49 -3.55
N ALA A 42 6.28 -26.20 -2.99
CA ALA A 42 6.10 -27.58 -2.53
C ALA A 42 4.98 -27.72 -1.49
N ARG A 43 4.81 -26.71 -0.61
CA ARG A 43 3.74 -26.68 0.40
C ARG A 43 2.37 -26.30 -0.16
N SER A 44 2.31 -25.76 -1.38
CA SER A 44 1.09 -25.15 -1.93
C SER A 44 0.11 -26.15 -2.59
N ASN A 45 0.42 -27.45 -2.63
CA ASN A 45 -0.43 -28.52 -3.22
C ASN A 45 -0.90 -28.21 -4.65
N THR A 46 -0.07 -27.53 -5.44
CA THR A 46 -0.38 -27.22 -6.84
C THR A 46 0.11 -28.33 -7.75
N ASN A 47 -0.73 -28.79 -8.69
CA ASN A 47 -0.31 -29.68 -9.78
C ASN A 47 0.64 -29.01 -10.80
N SER A 48 1.13 -27.81 -10.51
CA SER A 48 2.06 -27.07 -11.35
C SER A 48 3.46 -27.66 -11.25
N HIS A 49 4.04 -28.01 -12.40
CA HIS A 49 5.45 -28.36 -12.50
C HIS A 49 6.29 -27.08 -12.57
N TYR A 50 7.05 -26.82 -11.51
CA TYR A 50 8.04 -25.75 -11.46
C TYR A 50 9.42 -26.35 -11.55
N ASN A 51 10.28 -25.74 -12.36
CA ASN A 51 11.70 -26.05 -12.39
C ASN A 51 12.49 -24.88 -11.84
N TYR A 52 13.68 -25.18 -11.36
CA TYR A 52 14.52 -24.25 -10.62
C TYR A 52 15.96 -24.40 -11.07
N TYR A 53 16.64 -23.29 -11.26
CA TYR A 53 18.05 -23.24 -11.60
C TYR A 53 18.76 -22.25 -10.68
N CYS A 54 19.69 -22.76 -9.88
CA CYS A 54 20.54 -21.95 -9.03
C CYS A 54 21.76 -21.49 -9.84
N LEU A 55 21.91 -20.19 -10.03
CA LEU A 55 23.14 -19.61 -10.56
C LEU A 55 24.17 -19.54 -9.44
N SER A 56 25.17 -20.42 -9.47
CA SER A 56 26.38 -20.25 -8.66
C SER A 56 27.42 -19.44 -9.43
N GLU A 57 28.27 -18.68 -8.73
CA GLU A 57 29.38 -17.94 -9.32
C GLU A 57 30.33 -18.85 -10.15
N ASN A 58 30.36 -20.14 -9.84
CA ASN A 58 31.19 -21.17 -10.47
C ASN A 58 30.40 -22.13 -11.38
N SER A 59 29.16 -21.79 -11.75
CA SER A 59 28.38 -22.64 -12.67
C SER A 59 28.97 -22.58 -14.08
N ASP A 60 29.07 -23.73 -14.76
CA ASP A 60 29.55 -23.88 -16.15
C ASP A 60 28.61 -23.23 -17.21
N GLY A 61 27.81 -22.23 -16.80
CA GLY A 61 26.81 -21.55 -17.62
C GLY A 61 25.43 -22.20 -17.56
N PHE A 62 24.43 -21.46 -18.05
CA PHE A 62 23.04 -21.91 -18.11
C PHE A 62 22.84 -22.99 -19.18
N ASN A 63 22.92 -24.26 -18.76
CA ASN A 63 22.92 -25.42 -19.66
C ASN A 63 21.51 -25.96 -19.95
N TYR A 64 20.66 -25.14 -20.58
CA TYR A 64 19.37 -25.58 -21.13
C TYR A 64 19.38 -25.46 -22.64
N SER A 65 18.88 -26.49 -23.34
CA SER A 65 18.67 -26.40 -24.78
C SER A 65 17.47 -25.50 -25.10
N ARG A 66 17.39 -25.01 -26.35
CA ARG A 66 16.23 -24.25 -26.83
C ARG A 66 14.93 -25.02 -26.62
N ASP A 67 14.93 -26.32 -26.94
CA ASP A 67 13.74 -27.17 -26.86
C ASP A 67 13.29 -27.39 -25.41
N ASP A 68 14.22 -27.44 -24.45
CA ASP A 68 13.87 -27.50 -23.03
C ASP A 68 13.13 -26.22 -22.60
N LEU A 69 13.59 -25.07 -23.08
CA LEU A 69 13.08 -23.76 -22.67
C LEU A 69 11.73 -23.39 -23.30
N LEU A 70 11.40 -23.97 -24.46
CA LEU A 70 10.11 -23.78 -25.13
C LEU A 70 8.93 -24.42 -24.37
N ASN A 71 9.21 -25.34 -23.44
CA ASN A 71 8.17 -25.97 -22.61
C ASN A 71 7.67 -25.08 -21.47
N TYR A 72 8.37 -23.99 -21.16
CA TYR A 72 8.00 -23.05 -20.09
C TYR A 72 7.15 -21.89 -20.62
N GLN A 73 6.19 -21.45 -19.81
CA GLN A 73 5.42 -20.23 -20.10
C GLN A 73 6.26 -18.97 -19.93
N ALA A 74 7.20 -18.99 -18.98
CA ALA A 74 8.14 -17.91 -18.72
C ALA A 74 9.35 -18.43 -17.93
N ILE A 75 10.47 -17.75 -18.10
CA ILE A 75 11.65 -17.88 -17.26
C ILE A 75 11.63 -16.69 -16.29
N ILE A 76 11.64 -16.97 -14.99
CA ILE A 76 11.49 -15.97 -13.93
C ILE A 76 12.82 -15.84 -13.19
N VAL A 77 13.46 -14.69 -13.38
CA VAL A 77 14.61 -14.26 -12.58
C VAL A 77 14.13 -13.83 -11.21
N ALA A 78 14.62 -14.48 -10.16
CA ALA A 78 14.25 -14.21 -8.78
C ALA A 78 15.51 -14.03 -7.95
N SER A 79 15.77 -12.79 -7.53
CA SER A 79 16.90 -12.46 -6.66
C SER A 79 16.50 -11.44 -5.62
N ILE A 80 16.85 -11.68 -4.36
CA ILE A 80 16.72 -10.66 -3.31
C ILE A 80 17.89 -9.68 -3.30
N ASP A 81 19.02 -10.02 -3.92
CA ASP A 81 20.21 -9.18 -3.97
C ASP A 81 20.13 -8.23 -5.17
N ASP A 82 20.23 -8.78 -6.39
CA ASP A 82 20.16 -7.99 -7.62
C ASP A 82 19.59 -8.81 -8.79
N GLU A 83 18.27 -8.74 -8.97
CA GLU A 83 17.60 -9.43 -10.09
C GLU A 83 17.96 -8.84 -11.45
N HIS A 84 18.45 -7.60 -11.52
CA HIS A 84 18.86 -6.98 -12.78
C HIS A 84 20.16 -7.59 -13.29
N PHE A 85 21.14 -7.77 -12.39
CA PHE A 85 22.39 -8.44 -12.72
C PHE A 85 22.17 -9.85 -13.27
N ILE A 86 21.35 -10.65 -12.56
CA ILE A 86 21.02 -12.01 -13.01
C ILE A 86 20.26 -11.98 -14.34
N PHE A 87 19.31 -11.06 -14.50
CA PHE A 87 18.53 -10.92 -15.72
C PHE A 87 19.40 -10.59 -16.93
N ASP A 88 20.33 -9.64 -16.80
CA ASP A 88 21.20 -9.23 -17.90
C ASP A 88 22.17 -10.35 -18.30
N ARG A 89 22.76 -11.04 -17.32
CA ARG A 89 23.60 -12.22 -17.56
C ARG A 89 22.82 -13.31 -18.31
N LEU A 90 21.63 -13.67 -17.81
CA LEU A 90 20.80 -14.73 -18.41
C LEU A 90 20.37 -14.34 -19.84
N LYS A 91 20.01 -13.09 -20.06
CA LYS A 91 19.63 -12.59 -21.38
C LYS A 91 20.79 -12.67 -22.37
N GLN A 92 22.02 -12.38 -21.93
CA GLN A 92 23.22 -12.51 -22.75
C GLN A 92 23.53 -13.98 -23.10
N GLU A 93 23.45 -14.89 -22.12
CA GLU A 93 23.68 -16.32 -22.33
C GLU A 93 22.66 -16.94 -23.29
N LEU A 94 21.40 -16.48 -23.25
CA LEU A 94 20.30 -17.01 -24.07
C LEU A 94 20.10 -16.27 -25.41
N GLU A 95 20.86 -15.21 -25.69
CA GLU A 95 20.67 -14.36 -26.87
C GLU A 95 20.71 -15.16 -28.18
N GLN A 96 21.64 -16.12 -28.27
CA GLN A 96 21.83 -16.94 -29.48
C GLN A 96 20.69 -17.94 -29.73
N LEU A 97 19.89 -18.27 -28.70
CA LEU A 97 18.83 -19.27 -28.81
C LEU A 97 17.54 -18.71 -29.44
N ASN A 98 17.43 -17.39 -29.60
CA ASN A 98 16.26 -16.71 -30.19
C ASN A 98 14.92 -17.26 -29.63
N LEU A 99 14.79 -17.20 -28.30
CA LEU A 99 13.65 -17.74 -27.57
C LEU A 99 12.44 -16.82 -27.69
N GLU A 100 11.26 -17.41 -27.91
CA GLU A 100 9.97 -16.70 -27.77
C GLU A 100 9.51 -16.66 -26.30
N THR A 101 10.01 -17.58 -25.46
CA THR A 101 9.68 -17.65 -24.03
C THR A 101 10.14 -16.37 -23.32
N PRO A 102 9.23 -15.64 -22.64
CA PRO A 102 9.59 -14.40 -21.97
C PRO A 102 10.49 -14.67 -20.76
N ILE A 103 11.57 -13.90 -20.66
CA ILE A 103 12.41 -13.79 -19.45
C ILE A 103 11.89 -12.60 -18.65
N LEU A 104 11.50 -12.81 -17.39
CA LEU A 104 10.84 -11.82 -16.54
C LEU A 104 11.52 -11.74 -15.17
N LYS A 105 11.52 -10.57 -14.55
CA LYS A 105 12.00 -10.33 -13.20
C LYS A 105 10.89 -10.46 -12.17
N LEU A 106 11.14 -11.17 -11.06
CA LEU A 106 10.15 -11.44 -10.03
C LEU A 106 9.59 -10.14 -9.43
N PHE A 107 10.45 -9.15 -9.17
CA PHE A 107 10.01 -7.89 -8.57
C PHE A 107 9.72 -6.84 -9.65
N SER A 108 10.66 -6.55 -10.54
CA SER A 108 10.50 -5.47 -11.52
C SER A 108 9.42 -5.72 -12.57
N ASP A 109 9.09 -6.98 -12.86
CA ASP A 109 8.01 -7.33 -13.79
C ASP A 109 6.79 -7.89 -13.05
N LEU A 110 6.92 -9.01 -12.34
CA LEU A 110 5.75 -9.74 -11.83
C LEU A 110 5.08 -9.05 -10.64
N PHE A 111 5.85 -8.56 -9.66
CA PHE A 111 5.30 -7.77 -8.56
C PHE A 111 4.62 -6.50 -9.09
N VAL A 112 5.27 -5.79 -10.01
CA VAL A 112 4.72 -4.59 -10.66
C VAL A 112 3.43 -4.90 -11.41
N ASN A 113 3.36 -6.02 -12.14
CA ASN A 113 2.15 -6.43 -12.85
C ASN A 113 0.98 -6.71 -11.89
N VAL A 114 1.24 -7.43 -10.79
CA VAL A 114 0.20 -7.71 -9.79
C VAL A 114 -0.31 -6.41 -9.17
N ALA A 115 0.59 -5.53 -8.74
CA ALA A 115 0.24 -4.27 -8.11
C ALA A 115 -0.45 -3.28 -9.08
N SER A 116 -0.09 -3.34 -10.36
CA SER A 116 -0.66 -2.51 -11.43
C SER A 116 -1.90 -3.11 -12.09
N ALA A 117 -2.41 -4.24 -11.59
CA ALA A 117 -3.55 -4.98 -12.15
C ALA A 117 -3.38 -5.38 -13.63
N ARG A 118 -2.15 -5.71 -14.05
CA ARG A 118 -1.80 -6.18 -15.39
C ARG A 118 -1.80 -7.71 -15.49
N PRO A 119 -1.80 -8.27 -16.71
CA PRO A 119 -1.50 -9.69 -16.91
C PRO A 119 -0.17 -10.08 -16.28
N LEU A 120 -0.14 -11.22 -15.58
CA LEU A 120 0.97 -11.58 -14.69
C LEU A 120 2.31 -11.76 -15.43
N LEU A 121 2.33 -12.56 -16.50
CA LEU A 121 3.53 -12.95 -17.24
C LEU A 121 3.80 -12.01 -18.42
N GLN A 122 3.95 -10.71 -18.14
CA GLN A 122 4.33 -9.70 -19.13
C GLN A 122 5.55 -8.93 -18.65
N ALA A 123 6.41 -8.52 -19.59
CA ALA A 123 7.43 -7.55 -19.26
C ALA A 123 6.77 -6.21 -18.86
N SER A 124 7.34 -5.57 -17.85
CA SER A 124 7.02 -4.20 -17.48
C SER A 124 7.83 -3.26 -18.39
N ASP A 125 7.55 -3.29 -19.69
CA ASP A 125 8.20 -2.41 -20.67
C ASP A 125 8.05 -0.93 -20.27
N SER A 126 9.08 -0.13 -20.58
CA SER A 126 9.26 1.26 -20.14
C SER A 126 8.30 2.28 -20.76
N LYS A 127 7.23 1.85 -21.45
CA LYS A 127 6.26 2.79 -22.04
C LYS A 127 5.32 3.32 -20.96
N PHE A 128 5.70 4.45 -20.39
CA PHE A 128 4.87 5.18 -19.44
C PHE A 128 3.88 6.10 -20.16
N THR A 129 2.63 6.08 -19.71
CA THR A 129 1.61 7.05 -20.13
C THR A 129 1.34 7.99 -18.97
N VAL A 130 1.40 9.28 -19.22
CA VAL A 130 1.07 10.29 -18.20
C VAL A 130 -0.45 10.36 -18.06
N PRO A 131 -1.01 10.18 -16.85
CA PRO A 131 -2.44 10.33 -16.63
C PRO A 131 -2.88 11.77 -16.85
N LYS A 132 -4.13 11.99 -17.30
CA LYS A 132 -4.69 13.33 -17.48
C LYS A 132 -4.73 14.10 -16.16
N ILE A 133 -5.06 13.39 -15.08
CA ILE A 133 -5.07 13.91 -13.72
C ILE A 133 -4.38 12.87 -12.84
N ALA A 134 -3.38 13.30 -12.05
CA ALA A 134 -2.83 12.52 -10.95
C ALA A 134 -3.14 13.23 -9.63
N TYR A 135 -3.52 12.45 -8.61
CA TYR A 135 -3.70 12.98 -7.26
C TYR A 135 -3.25 12.01 -6.17
N ALA A 136 -2.88 12.57 -5.03
CA ALA A 136 -2.43 11.83 -3.86
C ALA A 136 -3.23 12.27 -2.63
N ILE A 137 -3.77 11.29 -1.92
CA ILE A 137 -4.30 11.49 -0.57
C ILE A 137 -3.13 11.38 0.40
N ALA A 138 -2.60 12.52 0.83
CA ALA A 138 -1.65 12.62 1.92
C ALA A 138 -2.40 12.44 3.25
N SER A 139 -1.94 11.50 4.07
CA SER A 139 -2.63 11.19 5.32
C SER A 139 -1.69 10.58 6.35
N THR A 140 -2.12 10.57 7.60
CA THR A 140 -1.49 9.79 8.67
C THR A 140 -2.23 8.48 8.90
N ALA A 141 -1.61 7.56 9.64
CA ALA A 141 -2.26 6.30 10.03
C ALA A 141 -3.59 6.58 10.74
N ARG A 142 -4.64 5.82 10.40
CA ARG A 142 -5.95 5.86 11.11
C ARG A 142 -6.75 7.17 11.00
N SER A 143 -6.39 8.02 10.03
CA SER A 143 -7.12 9.25 9.67
C SER A 143 -8.45 9.02 8.92
N GLY A 144 -8.70 7.79 8.44
CA GLY A 144 -9.89 7.46 7.65
C GLY A 144 -9.65 7.43 6.13
N SER A 145 -8.40 7.53 5.69
CA SER A 145 -8.02 7.57 4.26
C SER A 145 -8.51 6.37 3.46
N THR A 146 -8.54 5.17 4.03
CA THR A 146 -9.12 3.98 3.38
C THR A 146 -10.61 4.16 3.05
N VAL A 147 -11.38 4.86 3.89
CA VAL A 147 -12.80 5.10 3.65
C VAL A 147 -12.99 6.12 2.53
N LEU A 148 -12.18 7.18 2.52
CA LEU A 148 -12.17 8.16 1.43
C LEU A 148 -11.79 7.51 0.09
N CYS A 149 -10.73 6.68 0.08
CA CYS A 149 -10.33 5.90 -1.10
C CYS A 149 -11.50 5.08 -1.65
N LYS A 150 -12.19 4.32 -0.80
CA LYS A 150 -13.34 3.51 -1.22
C LYS A 150 -14.50 4.35 -1.76
N ALA A 151 -14.75 5.52 -1.18
CA ALA A 151 -15.78 6.43 -1.67
C ALA A 151 -15.43 6.99 -3.06
N LEU A 152 -14.17 7.35 -3.28
CA LEU A 152 -13.67 7.82 -4.59
C LEU A 152 -13.68 6.70 -5.64
N ILE A 153 -13.23 5.49 -5.30
CA ILE A 153 -13.32 4.31 -6.19
C ILE A 153 -14.77 4.05 -6.61
N ALA A 154 -15.73 4.20 -5.69
CA ALA A 154 -17.14 3.97 -5.98
C ALA A 154 -17.72 4.95 -7.03
N THR A 155 -17.08 6.10 -7.27
CA THR A 155 -17.46 7.04 -8.33
C THR A 155 -17.13 6.52 -9.73
N GLN A 156 -16.18 5.57 -9.84
CA GLN A 156 -15.66 5.01 -11.10
C GLN A 156 -14.95 6.02 -12.02
N ILE A 157 -14.81 7.28 -11.60
CA ILE A 157 -14.20 8.37 -12.38
C ILE A 157 -13.02 9.02 -11.66
N ALA A 158 -12.70 8.59 -10.44
CA ALA A 158 -11.65 9.16 -9.60
C ALA A 158 -10.43 8.23 -9.44
N GLY A 159 -10.13 7.41 -10.45
CA GLY A 159 -9.04 6.44 -10.38
C GLY A 159 -9.27 5.34 -9.34
N PHE A 160 -8.16 4.68 -8.97
CA PHE A 160 -8.14 3.61 -7.97
C PHE A 160 -7.21 3.96 -6.80
N PRO A 161 -7.52 5.00 -5.99
CA PRO A 161 -6.69 5.40 -4.87
C PRO A 161 -6.52 4.26 -3.87
N GLU A 162 -5.29 3.76 -3.78
CA GLU A 162 -4.86 2.76 -2.82
C GLU A 162 -3.53 3.16 -2.22
N GLU A 163 -3.17 2.51 -1.12
CA GLU A 163 -1.84 2.63 -0.54
C GLU A 163 -0.89 1.78 -1.39
N HIS A 164 -0.40 2.33 -2.50
CA HIS A 164 0.47 1.58 -3.40
C HIS A 164 1.93 1.53 -2.93
N LEU A 165 2.38 2.64 -2.33
CA LEU A 165 3.68 2.72 -1.67
C LEU A 165 3.50 2.34 -0.20
N ARG A 166 3.87 1.11 0.13
CA ARG A 166 3.71 0.47 1.45
C ARG A 166 5.00 -0.21 1.88
N GLN A 167 4.89 -0.94 2.99
CA GLN A 167 5.89 -1.86 3.47
C GLN A 167 6.48 -2.76 2.36
N SER A 168 5.65 -3.35 1.50
CA SER A 168 6.14 -4.24 0.43
C SER A 168 7.11 -3.53 -0.53
N SER A 169 6.69 -2.43 -1.14
CA SER A 169 7.57 -1.64 -2.02
C SER A 169 8.78 -1.06 -1.28
N GLN A 170 8.61 -0.66 -0.01
CA GLN A 170 9.71 -0.12 0.79
C GLN A 170 10.79 -1.17 1.07
N VAL A 171 10.40 -2.40 1.47
CA VAL A 171 11.35 -3.49 1.70
C VAL A 171 12.09 -3.84 0.42
N LEU A 172 11.39 -3.94 -0.72
CA LEU A 172 12.03 -4.20 -2.01
C LEU A 172 13.01 -3.09 -2.41
N THR A 173 12.62 -1.83 -2.22
CA THR A 173 13.49 -0.68 -2.55
C THR A 173 14.76 -0.68 -1.71
N GLN A 174 14.65 -1.02 -0.43
CA GLN A 174 15.76 -0.98 0.53
C GLN A 174 16.69 -2.19 0.44
N ASN A 175 16.20 -3.34 -0.03
CA ASN A 175 16.94 -4.60 0.06
C ASN A 175 17.18 -5.29 -1.28
N CYS A 176 16.41 -4.99 -2.34
CA CYS A 176 16.38 -5.79 -3.57
C CYS A 176 16.58 -4.94 -4.84
N HIS A 177 17.29 -3.81 -4.74
CA HIS A 177 17.57 -2.89 -5.86
C HIS A 177 16.33 -2.47 -6.66
N PHE A 178 15.15 -2.47 -6.03
CA PHE A 178 13.88 -2.21 -6.71
C PHE A 178 13.65 -0.72 -6.96
N ASP A 179 13.42 -0.35 -8.21
CA ASP A 179 13.13 1.04 -8.59
C ASP A 179 11.67 1.42 -8.25
N CYS A 180 11.50 2.02 -7.07
CA CYS A 180 10.22 2.52 -6.60
C CYS A 180 9.61 3.63 -7.48
N LEU A 181 10.42 4.44 -8.18
CA LEU A 181 9.94 5.54 -9.00
C LEU A 181 9.40 5.00 -10.32
N ARG A 182 10.09 4.04 -10.93
CA ARG A 182 9.56 3.26 -12.05
C ARG A 182 8.27 2.54 -11.68
N TYR A 183 8.20 1.92 -10.50
CA TYR A 183 6.98 1.32 -10.00
C TYR A 183 5.83 2.33 -9.90
N LEU A 184 6.07 3.53 -9.36
CA LEU A 184 5.08 4.60 -9.31
C LEU A 184 4.63 5.03 -10.72
N ARG A 185 5.54 5.15 -11.69
CA ARG A 185 5.20 5.46 -13.09
C ARG A 185 4.35 4.36 -13.74
N HIS A 186 4.59 3.09 -13.44
CA HIS A 186 3.72 1.99 -13.89
C HIS A 186 2.31 2.09 -13.30
N LEU A 187 2.19 2.37 -12.00
CA LEU A 187 0.89 2.61 -11.37
C LEU A 187 0.15 3.78 -12.02
N MET A 188 0.85 4.90 -12.27
CA MET A 188 0.29 6.06 -12.96
C MET A 188 -0.20 5.74 -14.39
N THR A 189 0.46 4.79 -15.06
CA THR A 189 0.09 4.34 -16.41
C THR A 189 -1.15 3.45 -16.39
N TYR A 190 -1.21 2.47 -15.49
CA TYR A 190 -2.18 1.37 -15.57
C TYR A 190 -3.31 1.42 -14.55
N ARG A 191 -3.17 2.16 -13.45
CA ARG A 191 -4.20 2.27 -12.40
C ARG A 191 -5.06 3.53 -12.59
N THR A 192 -5.52 3.74 -13.82
CA THR A 192 -6.37 4.87 -14.20
C THR A 192 -7.80 4.42 -14.47
N THR A 193 -8.79 5.27 -14.16
CA THR A 193 -10.15 5.11 -14.69
C THR A 193 -10.20 5.53 -16.16
N GLU A 194 -11.25 5.16 -16.90
CA GLU A 194 -11.38 5.40 -18.35
C GLU A 194 -11.21 6.87 -18.75
N ASN A 195 -11.58 7.80 -17.87
CA ASN A 195 -11.37 9.24 -18.05
C ASN A 195 -9.92 9.71 -17.83
N GLY A 196 -8.97 8.80 -17.61
CA GLY A 196 -7.53 9.08 -17.49
C GLY A 196 -7.09 9.59 -16.12
N VAL A 197 -7.86 9.33 -15.05
CA VAL A 197 -7.55 9.78 -13.69
C VAL A 197 -6.80 8.71 -12.92
N PHE A 198 -5.61 9.05 -12.41
CA PHE A 198 -4.84 8.26 -11.46
C PHE A 198 -4.99 8.82 -10.04
N GLY A 199 -5.24 7.94 -9.08
CA GLY A 199 -5.28 8.27 -7.65
C GLY A 199 -4.38 7.34 -6.85
N THR A 200 -3.71 7.89 -5.83
CA THR A 200 -2.94 7.11 -4.86
C THR A 200 -3.12 7.65 -3.44
N LYS A 201 -2.64 6.91 -2.45
CA LYS A 201 -2.59 7.33 -1.06
C LYS A 201 -1.17 7.21 -0.54
N PHE A 202 -0.69 8.30 0.04
CA PHE A 202 0.58 8.34 0.76
C PHE A 202 0.31 8.42 2.26
N ILE A 203 0.92 7.49 2.99
CA ILE A 203 1.00 7.56 4.44
C ILE A 203 2.41 7.98 4.80
N SER A 204 2.54 9.01 5.63
CA SER A 204 3.80 9.68 6.01
C SER A 204 4.95 8.75 6.41
N HIS A 205 4.68 7.62 7.07
CA HIS A 205 5.72 6.65 7.45
C HIS A 205 6.10 5.62 6.39
N PHE A 206 5.30 5.49 5.33
CA PHE A 206 5.68 4.72 4.14
C PHE A 206 6.16 5.61 2.99
N PHE A 207 6.10 6.94 3.17
CA PHE A 207 6.50 7.86 2.12
C PHE A 207 8.03 7.80 1.94
N PRO A 208 8.51 7.59 0.70
CA PRO A 208 9.93 7.31 0.45
C PRO A 208 10.87 8.50 0.71
N VAL A 209 10.33 9.71 0.95
CA VAL A 209 11.12 10.90 1.28
C VAL A 209 11.05 11.16 2.77
N ARG A 210 12.00 10.62 3.52
CA ARG A 210 12.37 11.17 4.83
C ARG A 210 13.72 11.88 4.81
N GLU A 211 14.51 11.67 3.76
CA GLU A 211 15.78 12.34 3.49
C GLU A 211 15.62 13.26 2.27
N GLN A 212 16.20 14.46 2.33
CA GLN A 212 15.99 15.53 1.33
C GLN A 212 16.64 15.21 -0.04
N ASN A 213 16.02 15.74 -1.11
CA ASN A 213 16.54 15.87 -2.48
C ASN A 213 16.62 14.59 -3.33
N ASN A 214 15.48 14.11 -3.83
CA ASN A 214 15.42 13.21 -4.98
C ASN A 214 14.70 13.91 -6.15
N LEU A 215 15.47 14.48 -7.08
CA LEU A 215 14.97 15.28 -8.21
C LEU A 215 13.93 14.54 -9.06
N ASP A 216 14.13 13.24 -9.30
CA ASP A 216 13.20 12.43 -10.10
C ASP A 216 11.85 12.26 -9.40
N LEU A 217 11.87 12.12 -8.07
CA LEU A 217 10.65 12.02 -7.30
C LEU A 217 9.93 13.37 -7.23
N ASP A 218 10.65 14.49 -7.05
CA ASP A 218 10.06 15.82 -7.10
C ASP A 218 9.41 16.12 -8.46
N GLU A 219 10.02 15.68 -9.58
CA GLU A 219 9.42 15.79 -10.91
C GLU A 219 8.12 14.99 -11.03
N ILE A 220 8.08 13.76 -10.49
CA ILE A 220 6.86 12.96 -10.47
C ILE A 220 5.80 13.63 -9.61
N LEU A 221 6.14 14.06 -8.39
CA LEU A 221 5.22 14.64 -7.42
C LEU A 221 4.67 16.00 -7.85
N ALA A 222 5.41 16.78 -8.63
CA ALA A 222 4.93 18.04 -9.21
C ALA A 222 3.69 17.86 -10.10
N ARG A 223 3.42 16.64 -10.60
CA ARG A 223 2.21 16.32 -11.36
C ARG A 223 0.98 16.02 -10.49
N PHE A 224 1.15 15.88 -9.18
CA PHE A 224 0.07 15.47 -8.29
C PHE A 224 -0.70 16.66 -7.75
N ASN A 225 -2.03 16.57 -7.83
CA ASN A 225 -2.91 17.35 -6.98
C ASN A 225 -2.96 16.69 -5.60
N PHE A 226 -2.65 17.44 -4.54
CA PHE A 226 -2.65 16.88 -3.19
C PHE A 226 -3.99 17.10 -2.49
N ILE A 227 -4.46 16.06 -1.80
CA ILE A 227 -5.57 16.09 -0.87
C ILE A 227 -4.99 15.73 0.51
N TYR A 228 -5.10 16.63 1.48
CA TYR A 228 -4.62 16.40 2.83
C TYR A 228 -5.78 15.97 3.73
N LEU A 229 -5.80 14.68 4.11
CA LEU A 229 -6.82 14.15 5.00
C LEU A 229 -6.33 14.18 6.45
N ILE A 230 -7.00 15.00 7.25
CA ILE A 230 -6.76 15.11 8.69
C ILE A 230 -7.94 14.54 9.49
N ARG A 231 -7.67 14.17 10.73
CA ARG A 231 -8.71 13.77 11.70
C ARG A 231 -8.58 14.63 12.95
N ARG A 232 -9.60 15.45 13.26
CA ARG A 232 -9.48 16.43 14.35
C ARG A 232 -9.42 15.78 15.73
N ASP A 233 -10.14 14.69 15.94
CA ASP A 233 -10.08 13.95 17.21
C ASP A 233 -8.83 13.04 17.28
N LYS A 234 -7.69 13.64 17.65
CA LYS A 234 -6.40 12.94 17.80
C LYS A 234 -6.40 11.87 18.87
N ILE A 235 -7.19 12.04 19.93
CA ILE A 235 -7.31 11.04 20.99
C ILE A 235 -8.01 9.80 20.42
N ALA A 236 -9.09 9.99 19.67
CA ALA A 236 -9.79 8.90 19.00
C ALA A 236 -8.93 8.24 17.91
N GLN A 237 -8.12 9.01 17.19
CA GLN A 237 -7.16 8.49 16.22
C GLN A 237 -6.08 7.62 16.90
N ALA A 238 -5.48 8.10 17.99
CA ALA A 238 -4.47 7.37 18.77
C ALA A 238 -5.06 6.09 19.38
N ALA A 239 -6.25 6.17 19.97
CA ALA A 239 -6.96 5.00 20.48
C ALA A 239 -7.26 3.98 19.37
N SER A 240 -7.61 4.44 18.17
CA SER A 240 -7.78 3.54 17.03
C SER A 240 -6.48 2.87 16.60
N GLY A 241 -5.34 3.56 16.65
CA GLY A 241 -4.03 2.98 16.34
C GLY A 241 -3.62 1.92 17.37
N TYR A 242 -3.80 2.25 18.64
CA TYR A 242 -3.55 1.36 19.75
C TYR A 242 -4.37 0.06 19.70
N ILE A 243 -5.67 0.17 19.43
CA ILE A 243 -6.56 -0.99 19.27
C ILE A 243 -6.13 -1.84 18.07
N ALA A 244 -5.78 -1.22 16.94
CA ALA A 244 -5.34 -1.94 15.75
C ALA A 244 -4.06 -2.75 16.03
N GLN A 245 -3.12 -2.19 16.81
CA GLN A 245 -1.93 -2.92 17.26
C GLN A 245 -2.29 -4.11 18.16
N LYS A 246 -3.13 -3.94 19.19
CA LYS A 246 -3.52 -5.05 20.08
C LYS A 246 -4.29 -6.15 19.37
N THR A 247 -5.13 -5.79 18.40
CA THR A 247 -5.95 -6.76 17.64
C THR A 247 -5.24 -7.35 16.43
N LYS A 248 -4.04 -6.84 16.08
CA LYS A 248 -3.36 -7.08 14.79
C LYS A 248 -4.27 -6.86 13.58
N THR A 249 -5.33 -6.06 13.74
CA THR A 249 -6.37 -5.85 12.73
C THR A 249 -6.41 -4.39 12.32
N TRP A 250 -5.85 -4.10 11.14
CA TRP A 250 -5.76 -2.74 10.60
C TRP A 250 -6.89 -2.42 9.62
N HIS A 251 -7.36 -3.44 8.89
CA HIS A 251 -8.40 -3.31 7.88
C HIS A 251 -9.49 -4.37 8.06
N ILE A 252 -10.75 -3.94 7.94
CA ILE A 252 -11.91 -4.82 7.93
C ILE A 252 -12.49 -4.76 6.52
N ASP A 253 -12.31 -5.85 5.79
CA ASP A 253 -12.73 -6.01 4.39
C ASP A 253 -13.85 -7.05 4.21
N THR A 254 -14.21 -7.76 5.28
CA THR A 254 -15.19 -8.86 5.26
C THR A 254 -16.00 -8.93 6.55
N ASP A 255 -17.24 -9.42 6.45
CA ASP A 255 -18.14 -9.68 7.58
C ASP A 255 -17.52 -10.59 8.64
N LYS A 256 -16.74 -11.58 8.19
CA LYS A 256 -16.04 -12.52 9.08
C LYS A 256 -14.98 -11.80 9.93
N LYS A 257 -14.11 -10.99 9.31
CA LYS A 257 -13.13 -10.17 10.05
C LYS A 257 -13.81 -9.17 10.96
N TYR A 258 -14.95 -8.61 10.55
CA TYR A 258 -15.73 -7.70 11.39
C TYR A 258 -16.23 -8.38 12.68
N LYS A 259 -16.86 -9.56 12.58
CA LYS A 259 -17.33 -10.30 13.76
C LYS A 259 -16.18 -10.64 14.70
N ALA A 260 -15.04 -11.07 14.16
CA ALA A 260 -13.84 -11.34 14.94
C ALA A 260 -13.31 -10.07 15.63
N TYR A 261 -13.25 -8.94 14.91
CA TYR A 261 -12.84 -7.66 15.45
C TYR A 261 -13.79 -7.17 16.55
N GLN A 262 -15.11 -7.25 16.38
CA GLN A 262 -16.09 -6.88 17.42
C GLN A 262 -15.94 -7.75 18.68
N ALA A 263 -15.76 -9.06 18.51
CA ALA A 263 -15.49 -9.95 19.64
C ALA A 263 -14.19 -9.58 20.38
N SER A 264 -13.16 -9.15 19.65
CA SER A 264 -11.90 -8.67 20.24
C SER A 264 -12.06 -7.32 20.95
N LEU A 265 -12.79 -6.38 20.35
CA LEU A 265 -13.06 -5.05 20.91
C LEU A 265 -13.77 -5.12 22.26
N ASN A 266 -14.75 -6.02 22.40
CA ASN A 266 -15.48 -6.20 23.65
C ASN A 266 -14.58 -6.67 24.79
N LYS A 267 -13.47 -7.36 24.47
CA LYS A 267 -12.49 -7.87 25.44
C LYS A 267 -11.40 -6.86 25.79
N ILE A 268 -11.13 -5.89 24.92
CA ILE A 268 -10.08 -4.88 25.15
C ILE A 268 -10.55 -3.87 26.19
N LYS A 269 -9.88 -3.81 27.34
CA LYS A 269 -9.98 -2.69 28.27
C LYS A 269 -8.76 -1.80 28.08
N ILE A 270 -8.98 -0.49 28.06
CA ILE A 270 -7.90 0.50 28.14
C ILE A 270 -7.76 0.82 29.62
N GLU A 271 -6.62 0.45 30.19
CA GLU A 271 -6.29 0.63 31.60
C GLU A 271 -5.27 1.76 31.78
N ASP A 272 -5.04 2.20 33.01
CA ASP A 272 -4.10 3.31 33.29
C ASP A 272 -2.67 3.00 32.79
N ALA A 273 -2.27 1.73 32.80
CA ALA A 273 -0.99 1.26 32.25
C ALA A 273 -0.87 1.42 30.72
N ASP A 274 -1.99 1.60 30.00
CA ASP A 274 -2.01 1.78 28.55
C ASP A 274 -1.89 3.27 28.14
N LEU A 275 -2.01 4.20 29.09
CA LEU A 275 -2.06 5.63 28.80
C LEU A 275 -0.76 6.16 28.20
N GLU A 276 0.39 5.63 28.63
CA GLU A 276 1.68 6.01 28.08
C GLU A 276 1.81 5.62 26.60
N LYS A 277 1.33 4.42 26.23
CA LYS A 277 1.31 3.96 24.83
C LYS A 277 0.37 4.81 23.98
N LEU A 278 -0.81 5.15 24.50
CA LEU A 278 -1.76 6.03 23.82
C LEU A 278 -1.19 7.45 23.63
N HIS A 279 -0.49 7.98 24.62
CA HIS A 279 0.21 9.25 24.49
C HIS A 279 1.32 9.16 23.43
N GLY A 280 2.10 8.07 23.41
CA GLY A 280 3.09 7.83 22.36
C GLY A 280 2.47 7.83 20.97
N TYR A 281 1.33 7.15 20.77
CA TYR A 281 0.58 7.21 19.51
C TYR A 281 0.09 8.61 19.15
N TYR A 282 -0.41 9.35 20.13
CA TYR A 282 -0.84 10.73 19.94
C TYR A 282 0.31 11.62 19.46
N GLN A 283 1.47 11.55 20.14
CA GLN A 283 2.67 12.31 19.76
C GLN A 283 3.17 11.91 18.38
N TRP A 284 3.17 10.62 18.08
CA TRP A 284 3.55 10.12 16.77
C TRP A 284 2.63 10.65 15.66
N ILE A 285 1.30 10.66 15.87
CA ILE A 285 0.36 11.24 14.91
C ILE A 285 0.67 12.72 14.64
N LEU A 286 0.96 13.51 15.68
CA LEU A 286 1.31 14.93 15.52
C LEU A 286 2.60 15.11 14.70
N GLN A 287 3.61 14.27 14.93
CA GLN A 287 4.84 14.29 14.16
C GLN A 287 4.61 13.94 12.69
N GLU A 288 3.76 12.95 12.42
CA GLU A 288 3.40 12.52 11.07
C GLU A 288 2.57 13.57 10.31
N GLU A 289 1.77 14.39 11.01
CA GLU A 289 1.06 15.53 10.40
C GLU A 289 1.99 16.70 10.13
N ARG A 290 2.87 17.00 11.09
CA ARG A 290 3.91 18.02 10.92
C ARG A 290 4.79 17.72 9.70
N PHE A 291 5.12 16.45 9.46
CA PHE A 291 5.82 16.02 8.25
C PHE A 291 5.09 16.47 6.97
N TRP A 292 3.78 16.26 6.89
CA TRP A 292 3.00 16.67 5.72
C TRP A 292 2.91 18.18 5.58
N GLU A 293 2.72 18.89 6.69
CA GLU A 293 2.68 20.36 6.72
C GLU A 293 4.00 20.95 6.21
N GLU A 294 5.14 20.49 6.73
CA GLU A 294 6.47 20.91 6.28
C GLU A 294 6.71 20.52 4.81
N PHE A 295 6.28 19.32 4.40
CA PHE A 295 6.39 18.87 3.01
C PHE A 295 5.64 19.81 2.05
N PHE A 296 4.42 20.23 2.40
CA PHE A 296 3.63 21.14 1.59
C PHE A 296 4.20 22.56 1.59
N GLU A 297 4.62 23.06 2.75
CA GLU A 297 5.21 24.40 2.89
C GLU A 297 6.49 24.53 2.06
N GLN A 298 7.42 23.57 2.21
CA GLN A 298 8.71 23.57 1.48
C GLN A 298 8.54 23.51 -0.03
N ARG A 299 7.46 22.88 -0.52
CA ARG A 299 7.16 22.72 -1.95
C ARG A 299 6.11 23.70 -2.46
N GLN A 300 5.65 24.63 -1.63
CA GLN A 300 4.60 25.61 -1.96
C GLN A 300 3.32 24.96 -2.50
N ILE A 301 2.99 23.77 -1.99
CA ILE A 301 1.79 23.02 -2.38
C ILE A 301 0.61 23.49 -1.52
N SER A 302 -0.50 23.84 -2.17
CA SER A 302 -1.77 24.14 -1.49
C SER A 302 -2.74 22.95 -1.64
N PRO A 303 -2.76 21.99 -0.70
CA PRO A 303 -3.61 20.81 -0.82
C PRO A 303 -5.08 21.13 -0.52
N LEU A 304 -6.00 20.35 -1.09
CA LEU A 304 -7.38 20.32 -0.61
C LEU A 304 -7.43 19.62 0.75
N VAL A 305 -7.81 20.34 1.80
CA VAL A 305 -7.96 19.74 3.14
C VAL A 305 -9.33 19.09 3.26
N ILE A 306 -9.34 17.82 3.66
CA ILE A 306 -10.55 17.07 4.03
C ILE A 306 -10.45 16.71 5.50
N GLU A 307 -11.51 16.99 6.25
CA GLU A 307 -11.61 16.57 7.65
C GLU A 307 -12.41 15.28 7.76
N TYR A 308 -11.85 14.28 8.45
CA TYR A 308 -12.51 13.00 8.70
C TYR A 308 -13.93 13.15 9.27
N GLU A 309 -14.11 14.04 10.25
CA GLU A 309 -15.41 14.22 10.90
C GLU A 309 -16.46 14.81 9.93
N GLN A 310 -16.05 15.72 9.05
CA GLN A 310 -16.93 16.29 8.01
C GLN A 310 -17.22 15.24 6.93
N PHE A 311 -16.22 14.48 6.52
CA PHE A 311 -16.36 13.39 5.57
C PHE A 311 -17.33 12.30 6.04
N VAL A 312 -17.26 11.90 7.31
CA VAL A 312 -18.19 10.90 7.85
C VAL A 312 -19.61 11.47 7.97
N ALA A 313 -19.75 12.76 8.29
CA ALA A 313 -21.05 13.44 8.42
C ALA A 313 -21.75 13.61 7.06
N SER A 314 -21.01 14.06 6.03
CA SER A 314 -21.53 14.37 4.70
C SER A 314 -20.60 13.83 3.58
N PRO A 315 -20.50 12.51 3.38
CA PRO A 315 -19.53 11.92 2.45
C PRO A 315 -19.75 12.32 1.00
N GLU A 316 -21.00 12.43 0.55
CA GLU A 316 -21.33 12.84 -0.83
C GLU A 316 -20.81 14.24 -1.12
N GLN A 317 -21.05 15.19 -0.21
CA GLN A 317 -20.56 16.55 -0.32
C GLN A 317 -19.03 16.61 -0.40
N GLN A 318 -18.35 15.86 0.45
CA GLN A 318 -16.88 15.85 0.52
C GLN A 318 -16.26 15.13 -0.70
N VAL A 319 -16.91 14.08 -1.21
CA VAL A 319 -16.51 13.46 -2.50
C VAL A 319 -16.68 14.45 -3.65
N ASN A 320 -17.81 15.16 -3.74
CA ASN A 320 -18.03 16.17 -4.79
C ASN A 320 -17.00 17.30 -4.70
N GLN A 321 -16.63 17.73 -3.50
CA GLN A 321 -15.57 18.71 -3.28
C GLN A 321 -14.22 18.23 -3.83
N VAL A 322 -13.85 16.97 -3.58
CA VAL A 322 -12.64 16.36 -4.17
C VAL A 322 -12.72 16.34 -5.69
N LEU A 323 -13.83 15.85 -6.27
CA LEU A 323 -13.98 15.74 -7.72
C LEU A 323 -13.90 17.10 -8.43
N LYS A 324 -14.47 18.15 -7.83
CA LYS A 324 -14.38 19.53 -8.32
C LYS A 324 -12.96 20.09 -8.22
N TYR A 325 -12.28 19.90 -7.09
CA TYR A 325 -10.90 20.31 -6.92
C TYR A 325 -9.97 19.67 -7.96
N LEU A 326 -10.20 18.39 -8.25
CA LEU A 326 -9.47 17.64 -9.28
C LEU A 326 -9.90 18.00 -10.71
N LYS A 327 -10.90 18.86 -10.90
CA LYS A 327 -11.47 19.23 -12.21
C LYS A 327 -11.98 18.01 -13.00
N ILE A 328 -12.53 17.02 -12.28
CA ILE A 328 -13.17 15.84 -12.89
C ILE A 328 -14.63 16.15 -13.24
N ILE A 329 -15.27 17.07 -12.49
CA ILE A 329 -16.64 17.54 -12.71
C ILE A 329 -16.70 19.07 -12.57
N ASP A 330 -17.61 19.69 -13.31
CA ASP A 330 -17.83 21.15 -13.30
C ASP A 330 -19.04 21.60 -12.45
N GLU A 331 -20.01 20.70 -12.22
CA GLU A 331 -21.23 20.99 -11.43
C GLU A 331 -21.34 20.08 -10.19
N ASP A 332 -22.18 20.45 -9.22
CA ASP A 332 -22.47 19.68 -7.98
C ASP A 332 -23.14 18.31 -8.18
N ARG A 333 -23.12 17.74 -9.40
CA ARG A 333 -23.96 16.58 -9.73
C ARG A 333 -23.16 15.40 -10.26
N VAL A 334 -22.49 14.71 -9.35
CA VAL A 334 -22.50 13.25 -9.44
C VAL A 334 -23.68 12.77 -8.62
N LYS A 335 -24.62 12.02 -9.23
CA LYS A 335 -25.52 11.14 -8.47
C LYS A 335 -24.63 10.08 -7.83
N VAL A 336 -23.94 10.40 -6.75
CA VAL A 336 -23.20 9.38 -6.02
C VAL A 336 -24.27 8.52 -5.38
N LEU A 337 -24.15 7.21 -5.61
CA LEU A 337 -24.88 6.12 -4.98
C LEU A 337 -26.19 5.70 -5.68
N ASN A 338 -26.06 4.82 -6.68
CA ASN A 338 -27.14 3.87 -6.94
C ASN A 338 -27.32 2.99 -5.67
N ARG A 339 -28.55 2.55 -5.34
CA ARG A 339 -28.92 1.92 -4.04
C ARG A 339 -27.92 0.89 -3.48
N TYR A 340 -27.20 0.19 -4.35
CA TYR A 340 -26.16 -0.79 -4.02
C TYR A 340 -24.90 -0.19 -3.39
N GLN A 341 -24.47 0.99 -3.85
CA GLN A 341 -23.29 1.70 -3.34
C GLN A 341 -23.60 2.49 -2.07
N TYR A 342 -24.83 3.01 -1.92
CA TYR A 342 -25.32 3.48 -0.61
C TYR A 342 -25.36 2.32 0.38
N LYS A 343 -25.73 1.11 -0.08
CA LYS A 343 -25.59 -0.12 0.69
C LYS A 343 -24.13 -0.37 1.07
N LEU A 344 -23.14 -0.23 0.18
CA LEU A 344 -21.70 -0.36 0.48
C LEU A 344 -21.15 0.71 1.44
N TYR A 345 -21.63 1.96 1.36
CA TYR A 345 -21.32 3.03 2.30
C TYR A 345 -21.99 2.78 3.67
N GLN A 346 -23.26 2.37 3.69
CA GLN A 346 -23.96 1.93 4.89
C GLN A 346 -23.35 0.65 5.46
N ILE A 347 -22.80 -0.22 4.62
CA ILE A 347 -21.97 -1.38 4.95
C ILE A 347 -20.66 -0.87 5.54
N ALA A 348 -19.93 0.11 4.99
CA ALA A 348 -18.74 0.67 5.65
C ALA A 348 -19.05 1.33 7.00
N LYS A 349 -20.24 1.92 7.13
CA LYS A 349 -20.82 2.49 8.37
C LYS A 349 -21.31 1.39 9.36
N LYS A 350 -21.81 0.25 8.86
CA LYS A 350 -22.34 -0.92 9.61
C LYS A 350 -21.27 -1.98 9.92
N PHE A 351 -20.21 -2.05 9.11
CA PHE A 351 -18.98 -2.84 9.24
C PHE A 351 -17.85 -2.06 9.89
N LYS A 352 -18.14 -0.86 10.42
CA LYS A 352 -17.27 -0.03 11.26
C LYS A 352 -15.78 -0.18 10.93
N ILE A 353 -15.43 0.09 9.66
CA ILE A 353 -14.01 0.26 9.22
C ILE A 353 -13.41 1.50 9.92
N ILE A 354 -14.30 2.36 10.41
CA ILE A 354 -14.15 3.41 11.39
C ILE A 354 -13.59 2.82 12.69
N GLY A 355 -12.42 3.31 13.13
CA GLY A 355 -12.02 3.17 14.53
C GLY A 355 -13.20 3.55 15.41
N ASP A 356 -13.61 2.63 16.29
CA ASP A 356 -14.92 2.66 16.94
C ASP A 356 -15.03 3.85 17.92
N ASP A 357 -15.30 5.05 17.42
CA ASP A 357 -15.41 6.26 18.25
C ASP A 357 -16.57 6.19 19.21
N ARG A 358 -17.59 5.35 18.94
CA ARG A 358 -18.67 5.10 19.90
C ARG A 358 -18.21 4.15 21.00
N ALA A 359 -17.53 3.05 20.71
CA ALA A 359 -16.99 2.18 21.76
C ALA A 359 -15.84 2.84 22.54
N ILE A 360 -15.01 3.65 21.89
CA ILE A 360 -13.95 4.46 22.51
C ILE A 360 -14.59 5.57 23.35
N LYS A 361 -15.58 6.34 22.87
CA LYS A 361 -16.32 7.31 23.70
C LYS A 361 -17.09 6.64 24.84
N ILE A 362 -17.61 5.43 24.67
CA ILE A 362 -18.30 4.67 25.72
C ILE A 362 -17.30 4.13 26.77
N LYS A 363 -16.07 3.76 26.39
CA LYS A 363 -15.03 3.32 27.33
C LYS A 363 -14.28 4.49 27.97
N LEU A 364 -14.14 5.62 27.28
CA LEU A 364 -13.66 6.91 27.82
C LEU A 364 -14.72 7.65 28.65
N LYS A 365 -15.98 7.19 28.69
CA LYS A 365 -17.10 7.84 29.41
C LYS A 365 -16.98 7.82 30.94
N SER A 366 -15.96 7.17 31.49
CA SER A 366 -15.51 7.52 32.83
C SER A 366 -14.99 8.97 32.76
N LYS A 367 -15.79 9.95 33.24
CA LYS A 367 -15.36 11.36 33.40
C LYS A 367 -13.97 11.46 34.05
N LYS A 368 -13.62 10.48 34.89
CA LYS A 368 -12.32 10.32 35.54
C LYS A 368 -11.19 10.04 34.53
N LEU A 369 -11.37 9.11 33.59
CA LEU A 369 -10.37 8.76 32.57
C LEU A 369 -10.15 9.86 31.54
N GLN A 370 -11.20 10.55 31.08
CA GLN A 370 -11.03 11.73 30.21
C GLN A 370 -10.32 12.86 30.95
N SER A 371 -10.69 13.16 32.20
CA SER A 371 -10.00 14.19 32.98
C SER A 371 -8.57 13.81 33.30
N ASN A 372 -8.28 12.53 33.56
CA ASN A 372 -6.94 12.05 33.87
C ASN A 372 -6.07 12.05 32.61
N LEU A 373 -6.60 11.64 31.46
CA LEU A 373 -5.87 11.71 30.20
C LEU A 373 -5.54 13.16 29.86
N SER A 374 -6.52 14.08 29.91
CA SER A 374 -6.29 15.49 29.67
C SER A 374 -5.32 16.11 30.69
N LYS A 375 -5.42 15.77 31.98
CA LYS A 375 -4.51 16.27 33.02
C LYS A 375 -3.09 15.73 32.87
N VAL A 376 -2.91 14.44 32.57
CA VAL A 376 -1.60 13.84 32.32
C VAL A 376 -0.97 14.42 31.04
N LEU A 377 -1.79 14.65 30.00
CA LEU A 377 -1.35 15.31 28.77
C LEU A 377 -0.90 16.77 29.03
N ILE A 378 -1.65 17.53 29.84
CA ILE A 378 -1.32 18.91 30.21
C ILE A 378 -0.10 18.97 31.13
N GLN A 379 -0.03 18.11 32.15
CA GLN A 379 1.05 18.07 33.12
C GLN A 379 2.38 17.67 32.46
N LYS A 380 2.40 16.64 31.60
CA LYS A 380 3.62 16.25 30.88
C LYS A 380 4.03 17.25 29.79
N TYR A 381 3.07 17.97 29.21
CA TYR A 381 3.39 19.10 28.34
C TYR A 381 4.07 20.21 29.13
N GLN A 382 3.58 20.54 30.33
CA GLN A 382 4.22 21.53 31.19
C GLN A 382 5.63 21.07 31.62
N GLU A 383 5.80 19.83 32.12
CA GLU A 383 7.11 19.28 32.55
C GLU A 383 8.17 19.20 31.44
N LYS A 384 7.80 19.18 30.16
CA LYS A 384 8.74 19.14 29.03
C LYS A 384 9.12 20.53 28.50
N TYR A 385 8.33 21.55 28.80
CA TYR A 385 8.46 22.91 28.26
C TYR A 385 8.60 24.01 29.35
N SER A 386 8.72 23.61 30.61
CA SER A 386 9.26 24.41 31.73
C SER A 386 10.62 23.87 32.11
#